data_AF-A0A0V1N174-F1
#
_entry.id   AF-A0A0V1N174-F1
#
_cell.length_a   1.000
_cell.length_b   1.000
_cell.length_c   1.000
_cell.angle_alpha   90.00
_cell.angle_beta   90.00
_cell.angle_gamma   90.00
#
_symmetry.space_group_name_H-M   'P 1'
#
loop_
_entity.id
_entity.type
_entity.pdbx_description
1 polymer ?
#
loop_
_entity_poly.entity_id
_entity_poly.type
_entity_poly.pdbx_seq_one_letter_code
_entity_poly.pdbx_strand_id
1 'polypeptide(L)'
;MTLVGKSLIKLQMEVKRKFTLRTALYLASETLEDFYIAILNRLILPAIGLPPNCRQIYILDFGMTNKYLKKDGLHRRPRKTTRFRGTPFYASPVAFQECEQGRRDDAWAWFFITIEFTRATLKEMLKDMAEDRQFYVENGDKLLTGCPKQFFSIHEHLNKLQYSDAPDYEAIIKAIKAIYIDQGIDINSPLQYEN
;
A
#
# COMPACT_ATOMS: atom_id res chain seq x y z
N MET A 1 5.44 -14.70 -19.20
CA MET A 1 5.49 -14.28 -17.79
C MET A 1 6.65 -15.00 -17.14
N THR A 2 7.55 -14.26 -16.50
CA THR A 2 8.67 -14.84 -15.74
C THR A 2 8.13 -15.42 -14.43
N LEU A 3 8.64 -16.58 -14.02
CA LEU A 3 8.29 -17.15 -12.72
C LEU A 3 8.83 -16.24 -11.62
N VAL A 4 7.97 -15.90 -10.66
CA VAL A 4 8.32 -15.10 -9.47
C VAL A 4 8.19 -15.95 -8.21
N GLY A 5 8.76 -15.46 -7.12
CA GLY A 5 8.68 -16.11 -5.81
C GLY A 5 7.32 -15.96 -5.14
N LYS A 6 7.31 -16.12 -3.82
CA LYS A 6 6.08 -16.09 -3.02
C LYS A 6 5.48 -14.67 -2.99
N SER A 7 4.14 -14.60 -2.93
CA SER A 7 3.46 -13.34 -2.65
C SER A 7 3.76 -12.86 -1.23
N LEU A 8 3.71 -11.55 -1.00
CA LEU A 8 3.96 -10.99 0.34
C LEU A 8 2.93 -11.48 1.37
N ILE A 9 1.69 -11.74 0.95
CA ILE A 9 0.66 -12.32 1.82
C ILE A 9 1.05 -13.74 2.25
N LYS A 10 1.57 -14.56 1.32
CA LYS A 10 2.01 -15.92 1.64
C LYS A 10 3.21 -15.91 2.58
N LEU A 11 4.19 -15.02 2.33
CA LEU A 11 5.32 -14.82 3.24
C LEU A 11 4.87 -14.38 4.63
N GLN A 12 3.89 -13.48 4.70
CA GLN A 12 3.33 -13.00 5.96
C GLN A 12 2.72 -14.15 6.78
N MET A 13 2.02 -15.09 6.13
CA MET A 13 1.46 -16.27 6.80
C MET A 13 2.55 -17.20 7.35
N GLU A 14 3.67 -17.36 6.64
CA GLU A 14 4.79 -18.20 7.07
C GLU A 14 5.49 -17.64 8.32
N VAL A 15 5.54 -16.32 8.47
CA VAL A 15 6.19 -15.65 9.62
C VAL A 15 5.26 -15.37 10.81
N LYS A 16 4.19 -16.18 10.98
CA LYS A 16 3.17 -15.99 12.03
C LYS A 16 2.44 -14.65 11.94
N ARG A 17 2.08 -14.25 10.71
CA ARG A 17 1.24 -13.09 10.34
C ARG A 17 1.87 -11.70 10.51
N LYS A 18 2.93 -11.53 11.31
CA LYS A 18 3.54 -10.22 11.55
C LYS A 18 4.99 -10.17 11.07
N PHE A 19 5.29 -9.21 10.21
CA PHE A 19 6.68 -8.95 9.84
C PHE A 19 7.41 -8.19 10.93
N THR A 20 8.74 -8.35 11.00
CA THR A 20 9.58 -7.40 11.75
C THR A 20 9.43 -6.01 11.16
N LEU A 21 9.51 -4.96 11.99
CA LEU A 21 9.39 -3.57 11.51
C LEU A 21 10.39 -3.29 10.38
N ARG A 22 11.63 -3.78 10.52
CA ARG A 22 12.66 -3.74 9.48
C ARG A 22 12.20 -4.29 8.12
N THR A 23 11.52 -5.45 8.11
CA THR A 23 11.03 -6.09 6.89
C THR A 23 9.81 -5.36 6.34
N ALA A 24 8.89 -4.93 7.21
CA ALA A 24 7.71 -4.16 6.81
C ALA A 24 8.10 -2.84 6.11
N LEU A 25 9.06 -2.10 6.67
CA LEU A 25 9.54 -0.84 6.09
C LEU A 25 10.29 -1.03 4.77
N TYR A 26 11.03 -2.13 4.63
CA TYR A 26 11.67 -2.50 3.37
C TYR A 26 10.63 -2.71 2.27
N LEU A 27 9.67 -3.61 2.54
CA LEU A 27 8.62 -3.96 1.59
C LEU A 27 7.79 -2.71 1.22
N ALA A 28 7.51 -1.83 2.19
CA ALA A 28 6.82 -0.57 1.95
C ALA A 28 7.61 0.35 1.02
N SER A 29 8.92 0.48 1.21
CA SER A 29 9.79 1.34 0.39
C SER A 29 9.89 0.83 -1.05
N GLU A 30 10.25 -0.45 -1.22
CA GLU A 30 10.41 -1.06 -2.54
C GLU A 30 9.12 -1.03 -3.35
N THR A 31 7.98 -1.35 -2.72
CA THR A 31 6.69 -1.32 -3.42
C THR A 31 6.30 0.10 -3.84
N LEU A 32 6.61 1.12 -3.02
CA LEU A 32 6.25 2.51 -3.29
C LEU A 32 6.97 3.08 -4.52
N GLU A 33 8.23 2.69 -4.75
CA GLU A 33 9.00 3.11 -5.93
C GLU A 33 8.33 2.63 -7.23
N ASP A 34 7.76 1.41 -7.22
CA ASP A 34 7.04 0.86 -8.36
C ASP A 34 5.65 1.49 -8.58
N PHE A 35 5.01 2.05 -7.53
CA PHE A 35 3.71 2.74 -7.63
C PHE A 35 3.77 4.07 -8.41
N TYR A 36 4.96 4.57 -8.69
CA TYR A 36 5.17 5.78 -9.49
C TYR A 36 4.71 5.61 -10.95
N ILE A 37 4.61 4.36 -11.45
CA ILE A 37 4.39 4.07 -12.86
C ILE A 37 2.90 4.17 -13.23
N ALA A 38 2.48 5.36 -13.71
CA ALA A 38 1.42 5.74 -14.67
C ALA A 38 0.13 4.90 -14.87
N ILE A 39 -0.19 3.94 -14.01
CA ILE A 39 -1.29 2.99 -14.16
C ILE A 39 -1.97 2.84 -12.81
N LEU A 40 -3.31 2.95 -12.78
CA LEU A 40 -4.05 2.59 -11.58
C LEU A 40 -4.03 1.07 -11.44
N ASN A 41 -3.46 0.55 -10.38
CA ASN A 41 -3.29 -0.89 -10.21
C ASN A 41 -4.61 -1.55 -9.81
N ARG A 42 -5.32 -0.97 -8.83
CA ARG A 42 -6.59 -1.48 -8.28
C ARG A 42 -6.52 -2.88 -7.65
N LEU A 43 -5.43 -3.63 -7.83
CA LEU A 43 -5.15 -4.91 -7.19
C LEU A 43 -3.65 -5.10 -6.92
N ILE A 44 -3.22 -4.73 -5.72
CA ILE A 44 -1.81 -4.81 -5.32
C ILE A 44 -1.50 -6.23 -4.83
N LEU A 45 -0.86 -7.05 -5.68
CA LEU A 45 -0.37 -8.40 -5.33
C LEU A 45 1.16 -8.50 -5.49
N PRO A 46 1.93 -7.86 -4.60
CA PRO A 46 3.38 -7.90 -4.66
C PRO A 46 3.90 -9.31 -4.32
N ALA A 47 4.97 -9.69 -5.00
CA ALA A 47 5.70 -10.93 -4.75
C ALA A 47 7.21 -10.68 -4.75
N ILE A 48 7.95 -11.50 -4.01
CA ILE A 48 9.41 -11.47 -4.03
C ILE A 48 9.95 -12.17 -5.27
N GLY A 49 11.20 -11.87 -5.63
CA GLY A 49 11.95 -12.64 -6.62
C GLY A 49 12.28 -14.06 -6.17
N LEU A 50 12.70 -14.87 -7.14
CA LEU A 50 13.32 -16.16 -6.86
C LEU A 50 14.79 -15.96 -6.47
N PRO A 51 15.39 -16.89 -5.69
CA PRO A 51 16.82 -16.87 -5.43
C PRO A 51 17.63 -16.74 -6.74
N PRO A 52 18.66 -15.89 -6.80
CA PRO A 52 19.24 -15.08 -5.70
C PRO A 52 18.57 -13.72 -5.44
N ASN A 53 17.54 -13.35 -6.19
CA ASN A 53 16.92 -12.01 -6.19
C ASN A 53 15.73 -11.88 -5.21
N CYS A 54 15.78 -12.53 -4.04
CA CYS A 54 14.69 -12.54 -3.07
C CYS A 54 14.31 -11.15 -2.53
N ARG A 55 15.22 -10.18 -2.65
CA ARG A 55 15.03 -8.77 -2.27
C ARG A 55 14.22 -7.97 -3.28
N GLN A 56 14.17 -8.41 -4.54
CA GLN A 56 13.46 -7.71 -5.59
C GLN A 56 11.96 -7.94 -5.44
N ILE A 57 11.17 -6.87 -5.47
CA ILE A 57 9.72 -6.94 -5.44
C ILE A 57 9.18 -6.81 -6.85
N TYR A 58 8.16 -7.60 -7.16
CA TYR A 58 7.45 -7.56 -8.42
C TYR A 58 5.99 -7.28 -8.15
N ILE A 59 5.46 -6.26 -8.81
CA ILE A 59 4.02 -6.04 -8.89
C ILE A 59 3.43 -6.99 -9.93
N LEU A 60 2.48 -7.81 -9.49
CA LEU A 60 1.77 -8.75 -10.35
C LEU A 60 0.35 -8.28 -10.64
N ASP A 61 -0.23 -8.89 -11.67
CA ASP A 61 -1.64 -8.74 -12.06
C ASP A 61 -2.06 -7.31 -12.46
N PHE A 62 -1.71 -6.94 -13.69
CA PHE A 62 -2.19 -5.71 -14.31
C PHE A 62 -3.60 -5.86 -14.93
N GLY A 63 -4.31 -6.97 -14.70
CA GLY A 63 -5.60 -7.27 -15.33
C GLY A 63 -6.74 -6.35 -14.87
N MET A 64 -6.61 -5.76 -13.68
CA MET A 64 -7.57 -4.79 -13.14
C MET A 64 -7.20 -3.34 -13.41
N THR A 65 -6.09 -3.11 -14.14
CA THR A 65 -5.56 -1.77 -14.29
C THR A 65 -6.43 -0.86 -15.14
N ASN A 66 -6.33 0.45 -14.89
CA ASN A 66 -6.97 1.45 -15.74
C ASN A 66 -6.06 2.63 -16.02
N LYS A 67 -6.10 3.12 -17.25
CA LYS A 67 -5.41 4.37 -17.64
C LYS A 67 -6.20 5.53 -17.06
N TYR A 68 -5.56 6.29 -16.15
CA TYR A 68 -6.12 7.53 -15.61
C TYR A 68 -5.74 8.76 -16.44
N LEU A 69 -4.67 8.67 -17.25
CA LEU A 69 -4.25 9.70 -18.18
C LEU A 69 -4.86 9.52 -19.57
N LYS A 70 -5.09 10.63 -20.24
CA LYS A 70 -5.34 10.73 -21.69
C LYS A 70 -4.02 10.69 -22.46
N LYS A 71 -4.11 10.64 -23.79
CA LYS A 71 -2.92 10.64 -24.68
C LYS A 71 -2.10 11.94 -24.57
N ASP A 72 -2.76 13.04 -24.20
CA ASP A 72 -2.17 14.36 -24.00
C ASP A 72 -1.55 14.55 -22.59
N GLY A 73 -1.55 13.50 -21.76
CA GLY A 73 -1.04 13.57 -20.38
C GLY A 73 -2.01 14.20 -19.38
N LEU A 74 -3.21 14.62 -19.79
CA LEU A 74 -4.20 15.18 -18.87
C LEU A 74 -4.98 14.08 -18.15
N HIS A 75 -5.41 14.38 -16.92
CA HIS A 75 -6.25 13.46 -16.15
C HIS A 75 -7.61 13.26 -16.83
N ARG A 76 -8.06 12.01 -16.93
CA ARG A 76 -9.41 11.69 -17.39
C ARG A 76 -10.44 12.17 -16.37
N ARG A 77 -11.56 12.68 -16.87
CA ARG A 77 -12.71 13.04 -16.03
C ARG A 77 -13.23 11.78 -15.32
N PRO A 78 -13.61 11.88 -14.04
CA PRO A 78 -14.16 10.73 -13.31
C PRO A 78 -15.49 10.29 -13.95
N ARG A 79 -15.72 8.99 -14.05
CA ARG A 79 -17.04 8.47 -14.44
C ARG A 79 -18.04 8.71 -13.31
N LYS A 80 -19.32 8.81 -13.66
CA LYS A 80 -20.40 9.01 -12.68
C LYS A 80 -20.53 7.84 -11.71
N THR A 81 -20.35 6.62 -12.20
CA THR A 81 -20.39 5.40 -11.40
C THR A 81 -19.36 4.42 -11.93
N THR A 82 -18.77 3.65 -11.02
CA THR A 82 -17.80 2.61 -11.31
C THR A 82 -18.05 1.41 -10.43
N ARG A 83 -18.03 0.21 -11.00
CA ARG A 83 -18.17 -1.00 -10.20
C ARG A 83 -16.90 -1.23 -9.39
N PHE A 84 -17.04 -1.55 -8.11
CA PHE A 84 -15.93 -1.98 -7.27
C PHE A 84 -15.18 -3.18 -7.89
N ARG A 85 -13.85 -3.07 -7.93
CA ARG A 85 -12.91 -4.13 -8.33
C ARG A 85 -11.67 -4.03 -7.44
N GLY A 86 -11.15 -5.17 -7.01
CA GLY A 86 -9.95 -5.26 -6.18
C GLY A 86 -10.18 -6.07 -4.90
N THR A 87 -9.20 -6.02 -4.00
CA THR A 87 -9.24 -6.72 -2.71
C THR A 87 -9.90 -5.83 -1.65
N PRO A 88 -11.06 -6.20 -1.08
CA PRO A 88 -11.79 -5.35 -0.12
C PRO A 88 -10.94 -4.89 1.09
N PHE A 89 -10.08 -5.77 1.59
CA PHE A 89 -9.21 -5.48 2.75
C PHE A 89 -8.22 -4.33 2.55
N TYR A 90 -7.94 -3.92 1.32
CA TYR A 90 -7.01 -2.83 1.01
C TYR A 90 -7.67 -1.74 0.15
N ALA A 91 -8.97 -1.84 -0.11
CA ALA A 91 -9.69 -0.84 -0.88
C ALA A 91 -9.81 0.47 -0.11
N SER A 92 -9.69 1.59 -0.83
CA SER A 92 -10.01 2.92 -0.30
C SER A 92 -11.52 3.06 -0.02
N PRO A 93 -11.94 4.02 0.82
CA PRO A 93 -13.36 4.29 1.02
C PRO A 93 -14.10 4.68 -0.27
N VAL A 94 -13.44 5.44 -1.14
CA VAL A 94 -13.95 5.88 -2.46
C VAL A 94 -14.33 4.69 -3.34
N ALA A 95 -13.56 3.60 -3.27
CA ALA A 95 -13.83 2.39 -4.04
C ALA A 95 -15.14 1.70 -3.60
N PHE A 96 -15.43 1.69 -2.29
CA PHE A 96 -16.70 1.18 -1.76
C PHE A 96 -17.90 2.06 -2.11
N GLN A 97 -17.66 3.37 -2.31
CA GLN A 97 -18.68 4.33 -2.77
C GLN A 97 -18.92 4.29 -4.29
N GLU A 98 -18.32 3.33 -5.01
CA GLU A 98 -18.44 3.18 -6.46
C GLU A 98 -18.00 4.42 -7.26
N CYS A 99 -17.17 5.26 -6.66
CA CYS A 99 -16.58 6.43 -7.28
C CYS A 99 -15.31 6.08 -8.08
N GLU A 100 -14.99 6.91 -9.07
CA GLU A 100 -13.78 6.68 -9.87
C GLU A 100 -12.52 6.76 -8.99
N GLN A 101 -11.76 5.67 -9.01
CA GLN A 101 -10.46 5.59 -8.36
C GLN A 101 -9.41 6.39 -9.14
N GLY A 102 -8.58 7.13 -8.42
CA GLY A 102 -7.39 7.83 -8.89
C GLY A 102 -6.12 7.35 -8.17
N ARG A 103 -5.01 8.06 -8.35
CA ARG A 103 -3.71 7.68 -7.76
C ARG A 103 -3.75 7.60 -6.22
N ARG A 104 -4.57 8.46 -5.60
CA ARG A 104 -4.80 8.44 -4.15
C ARG A 104 -5.30 7.08 -3.64
N ASP A 105 -6.07 6.36 -4.46
CA ASP A 105 -6.69 5.10 -4.07
C ASP A 105 -5.67 3.96 -4.02
N ASP A 106 -4.73 3.92 -4.97
CA ASP A 106 -3.60 3.00 -4.91
C ASP A 106 -2.65 3.35 -3.74
N ALA A 107 -2.44 4.63 -3.46
CA ALA A 107 -1.64 5.06 -2.30
C ALA A 107 -2.29 4.66 -0.96
N TRP A 108 -3.62 4.76 -0.85
CA TRP A 108 -4.36 4.23 0.30
C TRP A 108 -4.22 2.71 0.42
N ALA A 109 -4.34 1.99 -0.70
CA ALA A 109 -4.19 0.54 -0.70
C ALA A 109 -2.77 0.10 -0.28
N TRP A 110 -1.74 0.77 -0.79
CA TRP A 110 -0.35 0.59 -0.36
C TRP A 110 -0.18 0.88 1.14
N PHE A 111 -0.79 1.95 1.65
CA PHE A 111 -0.67 2.31 3.06
C PHE A 111 -1.35 1.28 3.97
N PHE A 112 -2.52 0.78 3.59
CA PHE A 112 -3.19 -0.31 4.31
C PHE A 112 -2.37 -1.61 4.31
N ILE A 113 -1.75 -1.96 3.19
CA ILE A 113 -0.82 -3.11 3.11
C ILE A 113 0.36 -2.89 4.06
N THR A 114 0.93 -1.68 4.09
CA THR A 114 2.05 -1.32 4.96
C THR A 114 1.67 -1.42 6.44
N ILE A 115 0.48 -0.95 6.82
CA ILE A 115 -0.08 -1.10 8.16
C ILE A 115 -0.25 -2.59 8.51
N GLU A 116 -0.82 -3.37 7.60
CA GLU A 116 -1.02 -4.81 7.80
C GLU A 116 0.32 -5.54 7.99
N PHE A 117 1.37 -5.20 7.23
CA PHE A 117 2.71 -5.75 7.43
C PHE A 117 3.31 -5.36 8.79
N THR A 118 3.02 -4.15 9.25
CA THR A 118 3.59 -3.60 10.49
C THR A 118 2.91 -4.17 11.74
N ARG A 119 1.57 -4.27 11.76
CA ARG A 119 0.81 -4.69 12.97
C ARG A 119 -0.04 -5.94 12.84
N ALA A 120 -0.28 -6.44 11.63
CA ALA A 120 -1.04 -7.68 11.34
C ALA A 120 -2.47 -7.74 11.91
N THR A 121 -3.07 -6.58 12.18
CA THR A 121 -4.40 -6.46 12.80
C THR A 121 -5.41 -5.76 11.91
N LEU A 122 -5.03 -5.25 10.73
CA LEU A 122 -5.95 -4.45 9.90
C LEU A 122 -7.15 -5.30 9.48
N LYS A 123 -6.91 -6.55 9.05
CA LYS A 123 -7.99 -7.44 8.58
C LYS A 123 -8.95 -7.86 9.70
N GLU A 124 -8.47 -7.94 10.93
CA GLU A 124 -9.29 -8.35 12.09
C GLU A 124 -10.21 -7.23 12.56
N MET A 125 -9.84 -5.98 12.28
CA MET A 125 -10.62 -4.80 12.63
C MET A 125 -11.80 -4.53 11.68
N LEU A 126 -11.83 -5.17 10.50
CA LEU A 126 -12.83 -4.90 9.45
C LEU A 126 -13.88 -6.01 9.44
N LYS A 127 -15.01 -5.77 10.11
CA LYS A 127 -16.19 -6.63 10.10
C LYS A 127 -17.15 -6.21 9.00
N ASP A 128 -17.46 -4.91 8.93
CA ASP A 128 -18.13 -4.29 7.81
C ASP A 128 -17.09 -3.53 6.98
N MET A 129 -16.75 -4.08 5.81
CA MET A 129 -15.64 -3.58 5.01
C MET A 129 -15.78 -2.12 4.62
N ALA A 130 -17.00 -1.65 4.33
CA ALA A 130 -17.21 -0.29 3.85
C ALA A 130 -17.29 0.71 5.02
N GLU A 131 -18.11 0.39 6.03
CA GLU A 131 -18.31 1.27 7.19
C GLU A 131 -17.04 1.38 8.04
N ASP A 132 -16.40 0.25 8.36
CA ASP A 132 -15.17 0.26 9.17
C ASP A 132 -14.04 0.97 8.42
N ARG A 133 -13.94 0.79 7.09
CA ARG A 133 -12.94 1.48 6.29
C ARG A 133 -13.09 3.00 6.38
N GLN A 134 -14.31 3.50 6.23
CA GLN A 134 -14.58 4.94 6.35
C GLN A 134 -14.21 5.42 7.75
N PHE A 135 -14.67 4.71 8.78
CA PHE A 135 -14.41 5.04 10.19
C PHE A 135 -12.91 5.15 10.49
N TYR A 136 -12.10 4.16 10.12
CA TYR A 136 -10.67 4.16 10.41
C TYR A 136 -9.88 5.20 9.59
N VAL A 137 -10.33 5.54 8.39
CA VAL A 137 -9.71 6.63 7.61
C VAL A 137 -9.94 7.97 8.28
N GLU A 138 -11.14 8.21 8.82
CA GLU A 138 -11.47 9.42 9.58
C GLU A 138 -10.81 9.45 10.97
N ASN A 139 -10.63 8.29 11.60
CA ASN A 139 -10.04 8.13 12.93
C ASN A 139 -8.62 7.57 12.84
N GLY A 140 -7.68 8.41 12.37
CA GLY A 140 -6.29 8.02 12.16
C GLY A 140 -5.57 7.51 13.42
N ASP A 141 -5.91 8.05 14.59
CA ASP A 141 -5.44 7.60 15.91
C ASP A 141 -5.76 6.12 16.18
N LYS A 142 -6.97 5.70 15.85
CA LYS A 142 -7.41 4.30 15.99
C LYS A 142 -6.79 3.41 14.92
N LEU A 143 -6.71 3.89 13.67
CA LEU A 143 -6.12 3.13 12.56
C LEU A 143 -4.62 2.84 12.78
N LEU A 144 -3.91 3.82 13.35
CA LEU A 144 -2.45 3.83 13.49
C LEU A 144 -1.98 3.41 14.89
N THR A 145 -2.88 2.93 15.75
CA THR A 145 -2.51 2.38 17.04
C THR A 145 -1.46 1.27 16.86
N GLY A 146 -0.31 1.40 17.54
CA GLY A 146 0.81 0.47 17.44
C GLY A 146 1.68 0.60 16.18
N CYS A 147 1.47 1.63 15.35
CA CYS A 147 2.33 1.98 14.22
C CYS A 147 3.33 3.10 14.60
N PRO A 148 4.45 3.25 13.87
CA PRO A 148 5.39 4.36 14.07
C PRO A 148 4.70 5.73 13.91
N LYS A 149 5.11 6.72 14.70
CA LYS A 149 4.51 8.07 14.71
C LYS A 149 4.55 8.76 13.33
N GLN A 150 5.52 8.42 12.49
CA GLN A 150 5.68 8.96 11.14
C GLN A 150 4.53 8.50 10.21
N PHE A 151 3.76 7.46 10.55
CA PHE A 151 2.58 7.08 9.78
C PHE A 151 1.47 8.12 9.86
N PHE A 152 1.42 8.94 10.91
CA PHE A 152 0.43 10.02 11.02
C PHE A 152 0.61 11.07 9.92
N SER A 153 1.84 11.46 9.59
CA SER A 153 2.08 12.42 8.50
C SER A 153 1.72 11.85 7.13
N ILE A 154 1.94 10.54 6.92
CA ILE A 154 1.51 9.84 5.71
C ILE A 154 -0.04 9.84 5.63
N HIS A 155 -0.72 9.48 6.72
CA HIS A 155 -2.18 9.47 6.78
C HIS A 155 -2.80 10.85 6.52
N GLU A 156 -2.27 11.90 7.15
CA GLU A 156 -2.71 13.29 6.92
C GLU A 156 -2.53 13.73 5.47
N HIS A 157 -1.41 13.34 4.85
CA HIS A 157 -1.15 13.62 3.44
C HIS A 157 -2.18 12.93 2.54
N LEU A 158 -2.41 11.62 2.73
CA LEU A 158 -3.36 10.85 1.92
C LEU A 158 -4.81 11.35 2.07
N ASN A 159 -5.19 11.84 3.24
CA ASN A 159 -6.52 12.41 3.49
C ASN A 159 -6.79 13.71 2.72
N LYS A 160 -5.75 14.48 2.37
CA LYS A 160 -5.88 15.74 1.64
C LYS A 160 -6.05 15.53 0.13
N LEU A 161 -5.68 14.36 -0.38
CA LEU A 161 -5.63 14.09 -1.82
C LEU A 161 -7.01 14.02 -2.48
N GLN A 162 -7.16 14.77 -3.55
CA GLN A 162 -8.29 14.71 -4.46
C GLN A 162 -8.05 13.71 -5.59
N TYR A 163 -9.10 13.40 -6.35
CA TYR A 163 -9.08 12.40 -7.42
C TYR A 163 -7.94 12.58 -8.43
N SER A 164 -7.66 13.83 -8.83
CA SER A 164 -6.63 14.16 -9.82
C SER A 164 -5.23 14.30 -9.25
N ASP A 165 -5.08 14.35 -7.93
CA ASP A 165 -3.82 14.73 -7.30
C ASP A 165 -2.78 13.63 -7.44
N ALA A 166 -1.51 14.03 -7.47
CA ALA A 166 -0.40 13.13 -7.32
C ALA A 166 -0.06 13.06 -5.83
N PRO A 167 0.01 11.87 -5.22
CA PRO A 167 0.64 11.73 -3.92
C PRO A 167 2.08 12.27 -3.99
N ASP A 168 2.49 13.05 -2.99
CA ASP A 168 3.90 13.37 -2.74
C ASP A 168 4.65 12.10 -2.27
N TYR A 169 5.12 11.31 -3.22
CA TYR A 169 5.84 10.06 -2.96
C TYR A 169 7.18 10.31 -2.25
N GLU A 170 7.85 11.43 -2.52
CA GLU A 170 9.12 11.80 -1.88
C GLU A 170 8.92 12.05 -0.38
N ALA A 171 7.87 12.77 0.00
CA ALA A 171 7.51 12.98 1.40
C ALA A 171 7.19 11.66 2.12
N ILE A 172 6.49 10.73 1.46
CA ILE A 172 6.18 9.40 2.01
C ILE A 172 7.47 8.60 2.23
N ILE A 173 8.37 8.56 1.25
CA ILE A 173 9.68 7.88 1.36
C ILE A 173 10.50 8.49 2.50
N LYS A 174 10.51 9.82 2.62
CA LYS A 174 11.21 10.52 3.71
C LYS A 174 10.63 10.15 5.08
N ALA A 175 9.31 10.04 5.19
CA ALA A 175 8.65 9.60 6.41
C ALA A 175 9.05 8.16 6.79
N ILE A 176 9.13 7.25 5.82
CA ILE A 176 9.60 5.87 6.05
C ILE A 176 11.06 5.86 6.50
N LYS A 177 11.95 6.58 5.81
CA LYS A 177 13.38 6.68 6.18
C LYS A 177 13.56 7.26 7.57
N ALA A 178 12.71 8.19 8.00
CA ALA A 178 12.75 8.73 9.35
C ALA A 178 12.41 7.69 10.44
N ILE A 179 11.62 6.65 10.12
CA ILE A 179 11.33 5.55 11.05
C ILE A 179 12.60 4.73 11.33
N TYR A 180 13.40 4.45 10.29
CA TYR A 180 14.67 3.74 10.47
C TYR A 180 15.59 4.45 11.47
N ILE A 181 15.70 5.77 11.34
CA ILE A 181 16.54 6.60 12.20
C ILE A 181 15.98 6.63 13.64
N ASP A 182 14.68 6.90 13.79
CA ASP A 182 14.02 7.03 15.10
C ASP A 182 14.03 5.71 15.90
N GLN A 183 13.97 4.57 15.22
CA GLN A 183 13.96 3.24 15.85
C GLN A 183 15.35 2.58 15.88
N GLY A 184 16.39 3.25 15.38
CA GLY A 184 17.76 2.71 15.34
C GLY A 184 17.90 1.44 14.49
N ILE A 185 17.07 1.31 13.44
CA ILE A 185 17.06 0.13 12.56
C ILE A 185 18.11 0.29 11.47
N ASP A 186 19.03 -0.67 11.37
CA ASP A 186 19.97 -0.74 10.25
C ASP A 186 19.26 -1.18 8.96
N ILE A 187 19.37 -0.36 7.91
CA ILE A 187 18.80 -0.62 6.59
C ILE A 187 19.47 -1.81 5.88
N ASN A 188 20.67 -2.22 6.29
CA ASN A 188 21.37 -3.35 5.69
C ASN A 188 21.14 -4.67 6.42
N SER A 189 20.49 -4.63 7.59
CA SER A 189 20.18 -5.82 8.36
C SER A 189 19.30 -6.81 7.56
N PRO A 190 19.48 -8.13 7.76
CA PRO A 190 18.74 -9.16 7.04
C PRO A 190 17.23 -9.02 7.17
N LEU A 191 16.51 -9.37 6.10
CA LEU A 191 15.06 -9.45 6.11
C LEU A 191 14.62 -10.74 6.78
N GLN A 192 13.41 -10.75 7.35
CA GLN A 192 12.90 -11.87 8.13
C GLN A 192 12.81 -13.19 7.33
N TYR A 193 12.67 -13.11 6.00
CA TYR A 193 12.55 -14.25 5.09
C TYR A 193 13.87 -14.62 4.40
N GLU A 194 14.99 -14.01 4.78
CA GLU A 194 16.32 -14.31 4.22
C GLU A 194 17.08 -15.38 5.01
N ASN A 195 16.52 -15.87 6.11
CA ASN A 195 17.09 -16.90 6.97
C ASN A 195 16.37 -18.24 6.85
#